data_AF-R7TXD1-F1
#
_entry.id   AF-R7TXD1-F1
#
_cell.length_a   1.000
_cell.length_b   1.000
_cell.length_c   1.000
_cell.angle_alpha   90.00
_cell.angle_beta   90.00
_cell.angle_gamma   90.00
#
_symmetry.space_group_name_H-M   'P 1'
#
loop_
_entity.id
_entity.type
_entity.pdbx_description
1 polymer ?
#
loop_
_entity_poly.entity_id
_entity_poly.type
_entity_poly.pdbx_seq_one_letter_code
_entity_poly.pdbx_strand_id
1 'polypeptide(L)'
;QADASISTVLAEVQRYLSEPQTPTQDPLKWWAAKEAAYPSVAVIARHILAVPASSVPAERIFSLAGNIVTNKRTKLTSSNVDSLIFLAKNMP
;
A
#
# COMPACT_ATOMS: atom_id res chain seq x y z
N GLN A 1 -13.11 18.25 -23.00
CA GLN A 1 -12.47 16.91 -22.99
C GLN A 1 -12.42 16.29 -21.59
N ALA A 2 -12.24 17.06 -20.51
CA ALA A 2 -12.29 16.55 -19.13
C ALA A 2 -13.67 15.99 -18.70
N ASP A 3 -14.79 16.59 -19.12
CA ASP A 3 -16.15 16.13 -18.75
C ASP A 3 -16.48 14.71 -19.24
N ALA A 4 -16.02 14.35 -20.45
CA ALA A 4 -16.27 13.01 -21.00
C ALA A 4 -15.50 11.92 -20.22
N SER A 5 -14.28 12.22 -19.78
CA SER A 5 -13.47 11.33 -18.96
C SER A 5 -14.08 11.13 -17.57
N ILE A 6 -14.59 12.21 -16.95
CA ILE A 6 -15.27 12.13 -15.64
C ILE A 6 -16.53 11.28 -15.74
N SER A 7 -17.35 11.47 -16.78
CA SER A 7 -18.57 10.68 -17.02
C SER A 7 -18.26 9.19 -17.17
N THR A 8 -17.16 8.83 -17.85
CA THR A 8 -16.74 7.44 -18.03
C THR A 8 -16.33 6.79 -16.69
N VAL A 9 -15.57 7.51 -15.86
CA VAL A 9 -15.17 7.04 -14.52
C VAL A 9 -16.39 6.91 -13.59
N LEU A 10 -17.35 7.84 -13.66
CA LEU A 10 -18.59 7.74 -12.88
C LEU A 10 -19.42 6.52 -13.26
N ALA A 11 -19.53 6.20 -14.56
CA ALA A 11 -20.21 5.00 -15.01
C ALA A 11 -19.52 3.72 -14.53
N GLU A 12 -18.18 3.72 -14.53
CA GLU A 12 -17.35 2.64 -14.00
C GLU A 12 -17.59 2.42 -12.49
N VAL A 13 -17.63 3.50 -11.71
CA VAL A 13 -17.93 3.47 -10.26
C VAL A 13 -19.35 2.99 -9.99
N GLN A 14 -20.35 3.50 -10.72
CA GLN A 14 -21.74 3.05 -10.56
C GLN A 14 -21.89 1.56 -10.84
N ARG A 15 -21.19 1.06 -11.87
CA ARG A 15 -21.17 -0.36 -12.19
C ARG A 15 -20.56 -1.19 -11.06
N TYR A 16 -19.46 -0.74 -10.46
CA TYR A 16 -18.88 -1.40 -9.28
C TYR A 16 -19.84 -1.42 -8.08
N LEU A 17 -20.51 -0.29 -7.79
CA LEU A 17 -21.47 -0.19 -6.68
C LEU A 17 -22.71 -1.06 -6.86
N SER A 18 -23.06 -1.39 -8.11
CA SER A 18 -24.16 -2.30 -8.44
C SER A 18 -23.79 -3.79 -8.37
N GLU A 19 -22.49 -4.14 -8.32
CA GLU A 19 -22.08 -5.53 -8.17
C GLU A 19 -22.36 -6.03 -6.74
N PRO A 20 -22.83 -7.29 -6.58
CA PRO A 20 -23.05 -7.87 -5.27
C PRO A 20 -21.74 -7.96 -4.48
N GLN A 21 -21.77 -7.49 -3.23
CA GLN A 21 -20.63 -7.51 -2.32
C GLN A 21 -20.23 -8.96 -2.04
N THR A 22 -19.11 -9.39 -2.63
CA THR A 22 -18.59 -10.75 -2.43
C THR A 22 -17.51 -10.69 -1.36
N PRO A 23 -17.63 -11.42 -0.23
CA PRO A 23 -16.57 -11.47 0.76
C PRO A 23 -15.33 -12.11 0.14
N THR A 24 -14.28 -11.31 -0.07
CA THR A 24 -12.98 -11.77 -0.55
C THR A 24 -11.98 -11.77 0.60
N GLN A 25 -11.15 -12.80 0.68
CA GLN A 25 -10.05 -12.86 1.63
C GLN A 25 -8.89 -11.93 1.22
N ASP A 26 -8.79 -11.59 -0.06
CA ASP A 26 -7.71 -10.77 -0.61
C ASP A 26 -8.28 -9.73 -1.60
N PRO A 27 -8.57 -8.51 -1.11
CA PRO A 27 -9.09 -7.43 -1.94
C PRO A 27 -8.13 -7.03 -3.06
N LEU A 28 -6.81 -7.09 -2.83
CA LEU A 28 -5.81 -6.73 -3.83
C LEU A 28 -5.81 -7.71 -5.01
N LYS A 29 -5.93 -9.02 -4.74
CA LYS A 29 -6.09 -10.02 -5.80
C LYS A 29 -7.38 -9.86 -6.58
N TRP A 30 -8.47 -9.51 -5.90
CA TRP A 30 -9.75 -9.25 -6.56
C TRP A 30 -9.63 -8.07 -7.54
N TRP A 31 -9.03 -6.96 -7.10
CA TRP A 31 -8.80 -5.80 -7.98
C TRP A 31 -7.82 -6.09 -9.11
N ALA A 32 -6.82 -6.95 -8.91
CA ALA A 32 -5.93 -7.40 -9.98
C ALA A 32 -6.68 -8.21 -11.06
N ALA A 33 -7.59 -9.10 -10.66
CA ALA A 33 -8.41 -9.87 -11.61
C ALA A 33 -9.44 -9.00 -12.35
N LYS A 34 -9.87 -7.90 -11.74
CA LYS A 34 -10.92 -6.99 -12.23
C LYS A 34 -10.36 -5.71 -12.89
N GLU A 35 -9.05 -5.58 -13.03
CA GLU A 35 -8.38 -4.41 -13.62
C GLU A 35 -8.84 -4.14 -15.07
N ALA A 36 -9.06 -5.19 -15.87
CA ALA A 36 -9.56 -5.03 -17.24
C ALA A 36 -11.00 -4.50 -17.31
N ALA A 37 -11.81 -4.78 -16.27
CA ALA A 37 -13.20 -4.33 -16.18
C ALA A 37 -13.32 -2.93 -15.56
N TYR A 38 -12.37 -2.57 -14.70
CA TYR A 38 -12.35 -1.32 -13.94
C TYR A 38 -10.95 -0.67 -13.96
N PRO A 39 -10.48 -0.19 -15.13
CA PRO A 39 -9.11 0.30 -15.26
C PRO A 39 -8.84 1.56 -14.42
N SER A 40 -9.82 2.45 -14.26
CA SER A 40 -9.63 3.70 -13.50
C SER A 40 -9.79 3.46 -12.01
N VAL A 41 -10.81 2.69 -11.62
CA VAL A 41 -11.13 2.43 -10.22
C VAL A 41 -10.12 1.45 -9.61
N ALA A 42 -9.63 0.45 -10.36
CA ALA A 42 -8.62 -0.49 -9.87
C ALA A 42 -7.29 0.20 -9.52
N VAL A 43 -6.88 1.22 -10.29
CA VAL A 43 -5.66 1.99 -9.98
C VAL A 43 -5.79 2.67 -8.62
N ILE A 44 -6.92 3.32 -8.36
CA ILE A 44 -7.17 4.01 -7.08
C ILE A 44 -7.33 3.00 -5.95
N ALA A 45 -8.09 1.92 -6.18
CA ALA A 45 -8.32 0.88 -5.19
C ALA A 45 -7.01 0.21 -4.73
N ARG A 46 -6.08 -0.06 -5.66
CA ARG A 46 -4.76 -0.59 -5.30
C ARG A 46 -3.96 0.38 -4.44
N HIS A 47 -4.00 1.68 -4.74
CA HIS A 47 -3.30 2.67 -3.91
C HIS A 47 -3.88 2.71 -2.50
N ILE A 48 -5.20 2.72 -2.37
CA ILE A 48 -5.88 2.74 -1.07
C ILE A 48 -5.62 1.45 -0.28
N LEU A 49 -5.72 0.29 -0.94
CA LEU A 49 -5.54 -1.02 -0.29
C LEU A 49 -4.09 -1.39 0.00
N ALA A 50 -3.12 -0.79 -0.70
CA ALA A 50 -1.70 -0.96 -0.41
C ALA A 50 -1.25 -0.17 0.83
N VAL A 51 -2.02 0.82 1.26
CA VAL A 51 -1.76 1.52 2.53
C VAL A 51 -2.13 0.57 3.67
N PRO A 52 -1.17 0.20 4.54
CA PRO A 52 -1.49 -0.62 5.69
C PRO A 52 -2.51 0.11 6.57
N ALA A 53 -3.59 -0.57 6.94
CA ALA A 53 -4.67 -0.01 7.75
C ALA A 53 -4.25 0.37 9.19
N SER A 54 -3.00 0.12 9.56
CA SER A 54 -2.45 0.44 10.89
C SER A 54 -1.02 0.97 10.77
N SER A 55 -0.60 1.78 11.74
CA SER A 55 0.79 2.23 11.93
C SER A 55 1.72 1.09 12.36
N VAL A 56 1.19 -0.07 12.72
CA VAL A 56 1.92 -1.22 13.27
C VAL A 56 3.13 -1.66 12.41
N PRO A 57 3.09 -1.67 11.06
CA PRO A 57 4.26 -1.99 10.25
C PRO A 57 5.36 -0.93 10.39
N ALA A 58 5.00 0.36 10.50
CA ALA A 58 5.94 1.43 10.73
C ALA A 58 6.52 1.34 12.15
N GLU A 59 5.69 1.11 13.16
CA GLU A 59 6.12 0.94 14.57
C GLU A 59 7.02 -0.29 14.76
N ARG A 60 6.80 -1.38 14.03
CA ARG A 60 7.70 -2.54 14.01
C ARG A 60 9.05 -2.18 13.41
N ILE A 61 9.09 -1.39 12.33
CA ILE A 61 10.33 -0.89 11.72
C ILE A 61 11.04 0.08 12.67
N PHE A 62 10.32 1.01 13.30
CA PHE A 62 10.87 1.94 14.28
C PHE A 62 11.34 1.25 15.56
N SER A 63 10.68 0.19 16.01
CA SER A 63 11.10 -0.61 17.16
C SER A 63 12.33 -1.46 16.84
N LEU A 64 12.39 -2.04 15.63
CA LEU A 64 13.58 -2.76 15.15
C LEU A 64 14.76 -1.81 14.99
N ALA A 65 14.53 -0.65 14.37
CA ALA A 65 15.51 0.43 14.27
C ALA A 65 15.96 0.92 15.64
N GLY A 66 15.02 1.15 16.56
CA GLY A 66 15.29 1.52 17.94
C GLY A 66 16.13 0.48 18.66
N ASN A 67 15.87 -0.81 18.46
CA ASN A 67 16.66 -1.89 19.06
C ASN A 67 18.06 -2.00 18.42
N ILE A 68 18.19 -1.86 17.09
CA ILE A 68 19.49 -1.83 16.39
C ILE A 68 20.33 -0.63 16.83
N VAL A 69 19.70 0.54 16.96
CA VAL A 69 20.35 1.79 17.40
C VAL A 69 20.72 1.72 18.88
N THR A 70 19.86 1.15 19.74
CA THR A 70 20.06 1.13 21.19
C THR A 70 21.04 0.04 21.63
N ASN A 71 20.98 -1.17 21.06
CA ASN A 71 21.86 -2.27 21.47
C ASN A 71 23.26 -2.24 20.83
N LYS A 72 23.46 -1.46 19.75
CA LYS A 72 24.64 -1.58 18.88
C LYS A 72 25.41 -0.31 18.52
N ARG A 73 25.37 0.75 19.35
CA ARG A 73 26.54 1.58 19.76
C ARG A 73 26.18 3.04 20.08
N THR A 74 26.80 3.52 21.14
CA THR A 74 27.27 4.88 21.42
C THR A 74 28.05 5.59 20.28
N LYS A 75 28.04 5.11 19.02
CA LYS A 75 28.91 5.56 17.91
C LYS A 75 28.37 5.27 16.49
N LEU A 76 27.05 5.27 16.25
CA LEU A 76 26.50 5.20 14.88
C LEU A 76 25.83 6.53 14.51
N THR A 77 26.45 7.25 13.58
CA THR A 77 25.90 8.48 12.99
C THR A 77 24.63 8.16 12.21
N SER A 78 23.62 9.04 12.26
CA SER A 78 22.28 8.84 11.69
C SER A 78 22.27 8.33 10.24
N SER A 79 23.22 8.79 9.42
CA SER A 79 23.36 8.38 8.01
C SER A 79 23.57 6.87 7.80
N ASN A 80 24.19 6.17 8.75
CA ASN A 80 24.43 4.72 8.64
C ASN A 80 23.19 3.90 9.05
N VAL A 81 22.29 4.48 9.84
CA VAL A 81 21.09 3.82 10.35
C VAL A 81 20.07 3.61 9.23
N ASP A 82 19.85 4.62 8.39
CA ASP A 82 18.94 4.51 7.24
C ASP A 82 19.38 3.45 6.25
N SER A 83 20.69 3.40 5.95
CA SER A 83 21.28 2.39 5.08
C SER A 83 21.14 0.97 5.67
N LEU A 84 21.31 0.82 6.99
CA LEU A 84 21.14 -0.46 7.69
C LEU A 84 19.68 -0.92 7.72
N ILE A 85 18.72 -0.02 7.95
CA ILE A 85 17.28 -0.35 7.94
C ILE A 85 16.85 -0.75 6.53
N PHE A 86 17.32 -0.03 5.51
CA PHE A 86 17.05 -0.36 4.12
C PHE A 86 17.62 -1.74 3.75
N LEU A 87 18.88 -2.03 4.13
CA LEU A 87 19.47 -3.36 3.89
C LEU A 87 18.72 -4.47 4.62
N ALA A 88 18.40 -4.27 5.91
CA ALA A 88 17.73 -5.27 6.73
C ALA A 88 16.30 -5.58 6.27
N LYS A 89 15.62 -4.61 5.65
CA LYS A 89 14.24 -4.79 5.16
C LYS A 89 14.17 -5.37 3.74
N ASN A 90 15.24 -5.27 2.95
CA ASN A 90 15.27 -5.66 1.53
C ASN A 90 16.21 -6.84 1.22
N MET A 91 16.96 -7.36 2.19
CA MET A 91 17.75 -8.58 2.03
C MET A 91 16.89 -9.82 2.35
N PRO A 92 16.93 -10.90 1.54
CA PRO A 92 16.14 -12.12 1.73
C PRO A 92 16.53 -12.92 2.98
#